data_AF-A0ABD0AMQ6-F1
#
_entry.id   AF-A0ABD0AMQ6-F1
#
_cell.length_a   1.000
_cell.length_b   1.000
_cell.length_c   1.000
_cell.angle_alpha   90.00
_cell.angle_beta   90.00
_cell.angle_gamma   90.00
#
_symmetry.space_group_name_H-M   'P 1'
#
loop_
_entity.id
_entity.type
_entity.pdbx_description
1 polymer ?
#
loop_
_entity_poly.entity_id
_entity_poly.type
_entity_poly.pdbx_seq_one_letter_code
_entity_poly.pdbx_strand_id
1 'polypeptide(L)'
;MRMKNLLDMAMLALNHVQGDPLNPTAREDLVKYLINCETWTHYEIMIFYNFIFIFDVETVIVIQKWLIRVISRYDNLRLYGSEPFRTLVKITMFYLEHGKVLEALESLMDLRDFDIQEEFLFERTMYKFVAGETYTITNTNRIKAIDDALNIFQAAGSTHQVNRLVDHMKLVVKANQFHNDNFDALIEKWGGTPSTKTPTTTTVS
;
A
#
# COMPACT_ATOMS: atom_id res chain seq x y z
N MET A 1 -18.98 -1.12 -21.33
CA MET A 1 -17.59 -1.19 -20.85
C MET A 1 -17.48 -0.83 -19.37
N ARG A 2 -17.76 0.41 -18.94
CA ARG A 2 -17.66 0.82 -17.51
C ARG A 2 -18.49 -0.01 -16.52
N MET A 3 -19.73 -0.37 -16.89
CA MET A 3 -20.60 -1.19 -16.03
C MET A 3 -20.10 -2.64 -15.88
N LYS A 4 -19.47 -3.19 -16.92
CA LYS A 4 -18.83 -4.51 -16.87
C LYS A 4 -17.59 -4.47 -15.97
N ASN A 5 -16.73 -3.46 -16.15
CA ASN A 5 -15.56 -3.28 -15.28
C ASN A 5 -15.97 -3.11 -13.81
N LEU A 6 -17.08 -2.42 -13.53
CA LEU A 6 -17.60 -2.29 -12.16
C LEU A 6 -18.01 -3.64 -11.55
N LEU A 7 -18.68 -4.50 -12.32
CA LEU A 7 -19.05 -5.84 -11.88
C LEU A 7 -17.81 -6.70 -11.63
N ASP A 8 -16.86 -6.68 -12.56
CA ASP A 8 -15.59 -7.40 -12.45
C ASP A 8 -14.80 -6.95 -11.22
N MET A 9 -14.73 -5.63 -10.99
CA MET A 9 -14.11 -5.04 -9.79
C MET A 9 -14.81 -5.47 -8.50
N ALA A 10 -16.14 -5.44 -8.44
CA ALA A 10 -16.89 -5.83 -7.25
C ALA A 10 -16.68 -7.32 -6.91
N MET A 11 -16.67 -8.19 -7.94
CA MET A 11 -16.38 -9.62 -7.77
C MET A 11 -14.96 -9.86 -7.25
N LEU A 12 -13.96 -9.22 -7.86
CA LEU A 12 -12.56 -9.36 -7.45
C LEU A 12 -12.33 -8.85 -6.02
N ALA A 13 -12.94 -7.72 -5.64
CA ALA A 13 -12.86 -7.19 -4.30
C ALA A 13 -13.50 -8.15 -3.27
N LEU A 14 -14.67 -8.73 -3.60
CA LEU A 14 -15.35 -9.68 -2.74
C LEU A 14 -14.51 -10.94 -2.51
N ASN A 15 -14.00 -11.55 -3.59
CA ASN A 15 -13.14 -12.74 -3.47
C ASN A 15 -11.89 -12.45 -2.64
N HIS A 16 -11.24 -11.30 -2.87
CA HIS A 16 -10.06 -10.91 -2.10
C HIS A 16 -10.35 -10.77 -0.61
N VAL A 17 -11.46 -10.11 -0.23
CA VAL A 17 -11.86 -9.94 1.18
C VAL A 17 -12.22 -11.27 1.83
N GLN A 18 -12.82 -12.20 1.09
CA GLN A 18 -13.19 -13.53 1.58
C GLN A 18 -12.01 -14.51 1.64
N GLY A 19 -10.87 -14.17 1.02
CA GLY A 19 -9.74 -15.08 0.85
C GLY A 19 -9.99 -16.18 -0.19
N ASP A 20 -11.02 -16.00 -1.03
CA ASP A 20 -11.36 -16.94 -2.09
C ASP A 20 -10.43 -16.76 -3.31
N PRO A 21 -10.24 -17.81 -4.13
CA PRO A 21 -9.55 -17.68 -5.40
C PRO A 21 -10.19 -16.59 -6.27
N LEU A 22 -9.36 -15.71 -6.82
CA LEU A 22 -9.83 -14.63 -7.69
C LEU A 22 -10.49 -15.20 -8.96
N ASN A 23 -11.62 -14.62 -9.37
CA ASN A 23 -12.25 -14.97 -10.64
C ASN A 23 -11.28 -14.72 -11.81
N PRO A 24 -10.86 -15.77 -12.56
CA PRO A 24 -9.80 -15.64 -13.56
C PRO A 24 -10.24 -14.78 -14.75
N THR A 25 -11.50 -14.88 -15.17
CA THR A 25 -12.05 -14.10 -16.29
C THR A 25 -12.09 -12.62 -15.96
N ALA A 26 -12.64 -12.26 -14.79
CA ALA A 26 -12.72 -10.87 -14.33
C ALA A 26 -11.32 -10.25 -14.17
N ARG A 27 -10.37 -11.03 -13.63
CA ARG A 27 -8.96 -10.62 -13.53
C ARG A 27 -8.37 -10.33 -14.91
N GLU A 28 -8.49 -11.28 -15.83
CA GLU A 28 -7.93 -11.15 -17.17
C GLU A 28 -8.52 -9.95 -17.93
N ASP A 29 -9.83 -9.76 -17.83
CA ASP A 29 -10.52 -8.63 -18.46
C ASP A 29 -10.04 -7.28 -17.91
N LEU A 30 -9.87 -7.17 -16.59
CA LEU A 30 -9.43 -5.92 -15.96
C LEU A 30 -7.95 -5.62 -16.25
N VAL A 31 -7.09 -6.64 -16.24
CA VAL A 31 -5.68 -6.52 -16.61
C VAL A 31 -5.54 -6.10 -18.08
N LYS A 32 -6.25 -6.76 -19.00
CA LYS A 32 -6.27 -6.40 -20.42
C LYS A 32 -6.79 -4.98 -20.64
N TYR A 33 -7.82 -4.57 -19.90
CA TYR A 33 -8.33 -3.20 -19.96
C TYR A 33 -7.25 -2.17 -19.62
N LEU A 34 -6.58 -2.34 -18.48
CA LEU A 34 -5.59 -1.38 -17.99
C LEU A 34 -4.32 -1.35 -18.86
N ILE A 35 -3.86 -2.49 -19.35
CA ILE A 35 -2.68 -2.57 -20.24
C ILE A 35 -2.97 -1.93 -21.61
N ASN A 36 -4.14 -2.17 -22.19
CA ASN A 36 -4.50 -1.65 -23.51
C ASN A 36 -5.04 -0.21 -23.47
N CYS A 37 -5.12 0.40 -22.28
CA CYS A 37 -5.56 1.78 -22.15
C CYS A 37 -4.46 2.74 -22.62
N GLU A 38 -4.70 3.47 -23.72
CA GLU A 38 -3.72 4.40 -24.29
C GLU A 38 -3.35 5.55 -23.35
N THR A 39 -4.27 5.98 -22.47
CA THR A 39 -4.07 7.07 -21.52
C THR A 39 -4.81 6.79 -20.23
N TRP A 40 -4.09 6.61 -19.11
CA TRP A 40 -4.76 6.51 -17.81
C TRP A 40 -5.15 7.89 -17.33
N THR A 41 -6.43 8.03 -17.03
CA THR A 41 -6.97 9.16 -16.27
C THR A 41 -6.95 8.84 -14.78
N HIS A 42 -7.49 9.73 -13.96
CA HIS A 42 -7.70 9.46 -12.54
C HIS A 42 -8.48 8.14 -12.32
N TYR A 43 -9.41 7.79 -13.20
CA TYR A 43 -10.19 6.56 -13.07
C TYR A 43 -9.33 5.30 -13.13
N GLU A 44 -8.47 5.16 -14.15
CA GLU A 44 -7.58 4.01 -14.30
C GLU A 44 -6.55 3.93 -13.17
N ILE A 45 -6.01 5.07 -12.72
CA ILE A 45 -5.11 5.12 -11.56
C ILE A 45 -5.81 4.58 -10.31
N MET A 46 -7.07 4.95 -10.09
CA MET A 46 -7.86 4.44 -8.96
C MET A 46 -8.20 2.95 -9.08
N ILE A 47 -8.47 2.44 -10.28
CA ILE A 47 -8.62 0.99 -10.48
C ILE A 47 -7.31 0.30 -10.09
N PHE A 48 -6.20 0.73 -10.67
CA PHE A 48 -4.90 0.12 -10.39
C PHE A 48 -4.53 0.18 -8.90
N TYR A 49 -4.69 1.33 -8.26
CA TYR A 49 -4.43 1.51 -6.83
C TYR A 49 -5.23 0.52 -5.95
N ASN A 50 -6.53 0.37 -6.23
CA ASN A 50 -7.40 -0.50 -5.44
C ASN A 50 -7.21 -1.98 -5.76
N PHE A 51 -6.84 -2.32 -7.00
CA PHE A 51 -6.76 -3.68 -7.50
C PHE A 51 -5.32 -4.15 -7.78
N ILE A 52 -4.29 -3.50 -7.23
CA ILE A 52 -2.89 -3.86 -7.48
C ILE A 52 -2.60 -5.35 -7.20
N PHE A 53 -3.31 -5.97 -6.26
CA PHE A 53 -3.18 -7.39 -5.89
C PHE A 53 -3.53 -8.37 -7.02
N ILE A 54 -4.21 -7.94 -8.09
CA ILE A 54 -4.51 -8.81 -9.24
C ILE A 54 -3.33 -8.89 -10.22
N PHE A 55 -2.37 -7.99 -10.14
CA PHE A 55 -1.26 -7.89 -11.09
C PHE A 55 -0.07 -8.74 -10.63
N ASP A 56 0.66 -9.31 -11.60
CA ASP A 56 2.01 -9.82 -11.35
C ASP A 56 3.02 -8.68 -11.21
N VAL A 57 4.17 -8.97 -10.60
CA VAL A 57 5.22 -7.99 -10.30
C VAL A 57 5.72 -7.30 -11.56
N GLU A 58 5.95 -8.07 -12.62
CA GLU A 58 6.50 -7.63 -13.88
C GLU A 58 5.57 -6.60 -14.53
N THR A 59 4.26 -6.82 -14.47
CA THR A 59 3.24 -5.87 -14.92
C THR A 59 3.25 -4.59 -14.08
N VAL A 60 3.37 -4.70 -12.74
CA VAL A 60 3.47 -3.54 -11.85
C VAL A 60 4.70 -2.68 -12.17
N ILE A 61 5.85 -3.29 -12.47
CA ILE A 61 7.08 -2.59 -12.89
C ILE A 61 6.85 -1.78 -14.17
N VAL A 62 6.19 -2.38 -15.16
CA VAL A 62 5.87 -1.69 -16.43
C VAL A 62 4.94 -0.50 -16.18
N ILE A 63 3.91 -0.69 -15.35
CA ILE A 63 2.95 0.35 -15.00
C ILE A 63 3.62 1.50 -14.24
N GLN A 64 4.50 1.21 -13.26
CA GLN A 64 5.22 2.25 -12.52
C GLN A 64 6.06 3.13 -13.45
N LYS A 65 6.87 2.53 -14.34
CA LYS A 65 7.71 3.27 -15.28
C LYS A 65 6.87 4.19 -16.17
N TRP A 66 5.69 3.72 -16.58
CA TRP A 66 4.74 4.53 -17.32
C TRP A 66 4.17 5.67 -16.45
N LEU A 67 3.75 5.37 -15.21
CA LEU A 67 3.19 6.34 -14.27
C LEU A 67 4.15 7.50 -13.97
N ILE A 68 5.44 7.20 -13.73
CA ILE A 68 6.48 8.23 -13.51
C ILE A 68 6.63 9.15 -14.73
N ARG A 69 6.62 8.60 -15.96
CA ARG A 69 6.66 9.42 -17.18
C ARG A 69 5.42 10.29 -17.35
N VAL A 70 4.28 9.84 -16.88
CA VAL A 70 3.02 10.62 -16.93
C VAL A 70 3.10 11.75 -15.92
N ILE A 71 3.47 11.45 -14.68
CA ILE A 71 3.59 12.44 -13.60
C ILE A 71 4.61 13.53 -13.95
N SER A 72 5.79 13.16 -14.42
CA SER A 72 6.85 14.11 -14.80
C SER A 72 6.50 15.02 -15.98
N ARG A 73 5.49 14.67 -16.79
CA ARG A 73 5.00 15.52 -17.89
C ARG A 73 3.97 16.56 -17.43
N TYR A 74 3.41 16.42 -16.24
CA TYR A 74 2.44 17.35 -15.70
C TYR A 74 3.09 18.23 -14.63
N ASP A 75 3.76 19.31 -15.07
CA ASP A 75 4.38 20.34 -14.20
C ASP A 75 3.38 20.97 -13.19
N ASN A 76 2.07 20.82 -13.43
CA ASN A 76 0.99 21.26 -12.55
C ASN A 76 0.28 20.08 -11.86
N LEU A 77 1.05 19.27 -11.12
CA LEU A 77 0.59 18.19 -10.24
C LEU A 77 -0.58 18.57 -9.29
N ARG A 78 -0.83 19.87 -9.10
CA ARG A 78 -2.00 20.40 -8.37
C ARG A 78 -3.34 19.82 -8.83
N LEU A 79 -3.50 19.44 -10.09
CA LEU A 79 -4.76 18.90 -10.62
C LEU A 79 -5.07 17.46 -10.20
N TYR A 80 -4.06 16.67 -9.83
CA TYR A 80 -4.23 15.26 -9.42
C TYR A 80 -4.05 15.02 -7.91
N GLY A 81 -3.73 16.07 -7.15
CA GLY A 81 -3.54 16.00 -5.70
C GLY A 81 -2.44 15.01 -5.31
N SER A 82 -2.66 14.28 -4.20
CA SER A 82 -1.71 13.29 -3.68
C SER A 82 -1.88 11.88 -4.25
N GLU A 83 -2.77 11.67 -5.21
CA GLU A 83 -3.09 10.31 -5.69
C GLU A 83 -1.93 9.59 -6.41
N PRO A 84 -1.14 10.27 -7.27
CA PRO A 84 0.03 9.62 -7.86
C PRO A 84 1.06 9.23 -6.79
N PHE A 85 1.23 10.08 -5.77
CA PHE A 85 2.08 9.80 -4.62
C PHE A 85 1.59 8.57 -3.84
N ARG A 86 0.30 8.52 -3.49
CA ARG A 86 -0.33 7.37 -2.81
C ARG A 86 -0.18 6.09 -3.61
N THR A 87 -0.28 6.19 -4.93
CA THR A 87 -0.10 5.04 -5.85
C THR A 87 1.33 4.50 -5.79
N LEU A 88 2.33 5.37 -5.81
CA LEU A 88 3.74 4.95 -5.68
C LEU A 88 4.06 4.39 -4.29
N VAL A 89 3.47 4.92 -3.22
CA VAL A 89 3.55 4.30 -1.89
C VAL A 89 2.98 2.87 -1.94
N LYS A 90 1.82 2.68 -2.55
CA LYS A 90 1.17 1.36 -2.69
C LYS A 90 2.00 0.38 -3.52
N ILE A 91 2.63 0.84 -4.60
CA ILE A 91 3.58 0.06 -5.42
C ILE A 91 4.81 -0.34 -4.58
N THR A 92 5.38 0.60 -3.83
CA THR A 92 6.55 0.33 -2.97
C THR A 92 6.25 -0.75 -1.96
N MET A 93 5.11 -0.64 -1.26
CA MET A 93 4.62 -1.67 -0.35
C MET A 93 4.43 -3.01 -1.07
N PHE A 94 3.77 -3.01 -2.24
CA PHE A 94 3.57 -4.22 -3.02
C PHE A 94 4.89 -4.92 -3.37
N TYR A 95 5.93 -4.20 -3.75
CA TYR A 95 7.24 -4.81 -4.01
C TYR A 95 7.86 -5.45 -2.76
N LEU A 96 7.77 -4.77 -1.60
CA LEU A 96 8.26 -5.34 -0.35
C LEU A 96 7.51 -6.64 0.01
N GLU A 97 6.19 -6.67 -0.16
CA GLU A 97 5.36 -7.88 0.05
C GLU A 97 5.72 -9.04 -0.90
N HIS A 98 6.39 -8.75 -2.02
CA HIS A 98 6.80 -9.75 -3.02
C HIS A 98 8.32 -10.02 -3.02
N GLY A 99 9.06 -9.52 -2.03
CA GLY A 99 10.50 -9.74 -1.92
C GLY A 99 11.36 -8.94 -2.92
N LYS A 100 10.79 -7.92 -3.56
CA LYS A 100 11.40 -7.13 -4.64
C LYS A 100 12.03 -5.85 -4.09
N VAL A 101 13.06 -6.04 -3.27
CA VAL A 101 13.67 -4.96 -2.47
C VAL A 101 14.33 -3.88 -3.33
N LEU A 102 14.94 -4.26 -4.46
CA LEU A 102 15.58 -3.29 -5.36
C LEU A 102 14.54 -2.39 -6.02
N GLU A 103 13.45 -2.97 -6.51
CA GLU A 103 12.34 -2.24 -7.11
C GLU A 103 11.62 -1.35 -6.08
N ALA A 104 11.51 -1.81 -4.82
CA ALA A 104 11.02 -0.98 -3.72
C ALA A 104 11.93 0.23 -3.46
N LEU A 105 13.26 0.05 -3.46
CA LEU A 105 14.21 1.15 -3.33
C LEU A 105 14.12 2.15 -4.48
N GLU A 106 14.03 1.68 -5.73
CA GLU A 106 13.85 2.54 -6.90
C GLU A 106 12.55 3.35 -6.79
N SER A 107 11.45 2.70 -6.45
CA SER A 107 10.16 3.36 -6.22
C SER A 107 10.21 4.37 -5.06
N LEU A 108 10.99 4.10 -4.01
CA LEU A 108 11.21 5.04 -2.91
C LEU A 108 12.03 6.27 -3.34
N MET A 109 12.98 6.09 -4.26
CA MET A 109 13.72 7.21 -4.85
C MET A 109 12.80 8.09 -5.68
N ASP A 110 11.91 7.48 -6.49
CA ASP A 110 10.89 8.22 -7.23
C ASP A 110 9.99 9.03 -6.28
N LEU A 111 9.56 8.45 -5.16
CA LEU A 111 8.72 9.11 -4.14
C LEU A 111 9.41 10.32 -3.48
N ARG A 112 10.73 10.27 -3.29
CA ARG A 112 11.50 11.35 -2.65
C ARG A 112 11.47 12.63 -3.49
N ASP A 113 11.35 12.50 -4.80
CA ASP A 113 11.40 13.63 -5.73
C ASP A 113 10.04 14.35 -5.83
N PHE A 114 9.00 13.88 -5.12
CA PHE A 114 7.72 14.57 -4.99
C PHE A 114 7.77 15.69 -3.96
N ASP A 115 7.33 16.89 -4.35
CA ASP A 115 7.06 17.98 -3.42
C ASP A 115 5.70 17.76 -2.74
N ILE A 116 5.72 17.05 -1.61
CA ILE A 116 4.52 16.83 -0.78
C ILE A 116 4.26 18.09 0.05
N GLN A 117 3.14 18.75 -0.21
CA GLN A 117 2.73 19.93 0.55
C GLN A 117 2.55 19.62 2.04
N GLU A 118 2.75 20.62 2.88
CA GLU A 118 2.77 20.47 4.33
C GLU A 118 1.45 19.91 4.88
N GLU A 119 0.32 20.26 4.25
CA GLU A 119 -1.03 19.88 4.66
C GLU A 119 -1.35 18.40 4.42
N PHE A 120 -0.57 17.71 3.59
CA PHE A 120 -0.72 16.28 3.28
C PHE A 120 -0.10 15.38 4.36
N LEU A 121 -0.62 15.50 5.59
CA LEU A 121 -0.12 14.77 6.77
C LEU A 121 -0.20 13.24 6.61
N PHE A 122 -1.24 12.74 5.94
CA PHE A 122 -1.40 11.30 5.69
C PHE A 122 -0.26 10.78 4.81
N GLU A 123 0.02 11.45 3.70
CA GLU A 123 1.06 11.10 2.73
C GLU A 123 2.44 11.15 3.36
N ARG A 124 2.74 12.20 4.12
CA ARG A 124 4.02 12.33 4.83
C ARG A 124 4.20 11.23 5.88
N THR A 125 3.13 10.83 6.55
CA THR A 125 3.17 9.72 7.52
C THR A 125 3.36 8.37 6.82
N MET A 126 2.66 8.14 5.70
CA MET A 126 2.86 6.95 4.87
C MET A 126 4.26 6.87 4.28
N TYR A 127 4.82 7.99 3.82
CA TYR A 127 6.21 8.08 3.36
C TYR A 127 7.17 7.68 4.47
N LYS A 128 6.99 8.23 5.67
CA LYS A 128 7.84 7.92 6.84
C LYS A 128 7.81 6.43 7.18
N PHE A 129 6.64 5.81 7.12
CA PHE A 129 6.47 4.38 7.32
C PHE A 129 7.21 3.57 6.24
N VAL A 130 6.87 3.76 4.96
CA VAL A 130 7.41 2.93 3.86
C VAL A 130 8.91 3.13 3.66
N ALA A 131 9.41 4.37 3.84
CA ALA A 131 10.84 4.65 3.82
C ALA A 131 11.55 3.94 4.98
N GLY A 132 10.98 4.01 6.19
CA GLY A 132 11.52 3.35 7.37
C GLY A 132 11.64 1.84 7.19
N GLU A 133 10.60 1.21 6.63
CA GLU A 133 10.57 -0.22 6.35
C GLU A 133 11.57 -0.61 5.26
N THR A 134 11.54 0.06 4.10
CA THR A 134 12.46 -0.20 2.97
C THR A 134 13.93 -0.09 3.40
N TYR A 135 14.28 0.97 4.15
CA TYR A 135 15.64 1.13 4.66
C TYR A 135 16.01 0.06 5.69
N THR A 136 15.08 -0.33 6.56
CA THR A 136 15.36 -1.34 7.59
C THR A 136 15.62 -2.72 6.96
N ILE A 137 14.83 -3.11 5.95
CA ILE A 137 15.02 -4.36 5.20
C ILE A 137 16.36 -4.39 4.46
N THR A 138 16.84 -3.22 4.03
CA THR A 138 18.13 -3.05 3.37
C THR A 138 19.27 -2.83 4.38
N ASN A 139 19.08 -3.24 5.64
CA ASN A 139 20.04 -3.17 6.76
C ASN A 139 20.42 -1.77 7.24
N THR A 140 19.64 -0.74 6.89
CA THR A 140 19.74 0.60 7.48
C THR A 140 18.65 0.75 8.53
N ASN A 141 18.99 0.55 9.81
CA ASN A 141 18.00 0.58 10.89
C ASN A 141 17.24 1.93 10.96
N ARG A 142 15.95 1.89 10.59
CA ARG A 142 15.00 3.02 10.66
C ARG A 142 13.72 2.63 11.41
N ILE A 143 13.79 1.65 12.30
CA ILE A 143 12.64 1.13 13.06
C ILE A 143 11.90 2.23 13.82
N LYS A 144 12.62 3.21 14.38
CA LYS A 144 12.01 4.37 15.04
C LYS A 144 11.09 5.17 14.09
N ALA A 145 11.44 5.29 12.81
CA ALA A 145 10.59 5.99 11.85
C ALA A 145 9.27 5.27 11.62
N ILE A 146 9.30 3.94 11.59
CA ILE A 146 8.12 3.07 11.48
C ILE A 146 7.25 3.24 12.73
N ASP A 147 7.84 3.12 13.92
CA ASP A 147 7.13 3.27 15.19
C ASP A 147 6.47 4.65 15.32
N ASP A 148 7.19 5.73 15.00
CA ASP A 148 6.64 7.07 15.02
C ASP A 148 5.46 7.22 14.03
N ALA A 149 5.54 6.62 12.84
CA ALA A 149 4.46 6.71 11.86
C ALA A 149 3.19 5.98 12.35
N LEU A 150 3.35 4.81 12.95
CA LEU A 150 2.24 4.07 13.58
C LEU A 150 1.64 4.84 14.76
N ASN A 151 2.48 5.48 15.59
CA ASN A 151 2.02 6.36 16.66
C ASN A 151 1.21 7.55 16.13
N ILE A 152 1.61 8.18 15.02
CA ILE A 152 0.86 9.27 14.40
C ILE A 152 -0.53 8.79 13.96
N PHE A 153 -0.62 7.64 13.28
CA PHE A 153 -1.92 7.07 12.88
C PHE A 153 -2.78 6.71 14.09
N GLN A 154 -2.19 6.12 15.13
CA GLN A 154 -2.90 5.79 16.36
C GLN A 154 -3.44 7.03 17.07
N ALA A 155 -2.64 8.08 17.18
CA ALA A 155 -3.04 9.35 17.79
C ALA A 155 -4.15 10.06 16.99
N ALA A 156 -4.15 9.91 15.67
CA ALA A 156 -5.21 10.38 14.78
C ALA A 156 -6.48 9.50 14.80
N GLY A 157 -6.54 8.46 15.65
CA GLY A 157 -7.69 7.54 15.74
C GLY A 157 -7.80 6.55 14.57
N SER A 158 -6.77 6.42 13.73
CA SER A 158 -6.76 5.58 12.52
C SER A 158 -6.35 4.13 12.83
N THR A 159 -6.99 3.49 13.80
CA THR A 159 -6.63 2.13 14.27
C THR A 159 -6.67 1.08 13.15
N HIS A 160 -7.63 1.17 12.22
CA HIS A 160 -7.68 0.25 11.09
C HIS A 160 -6.45 0.37 10.17
N GLN A 161 -5.95 1.60 9.97
CA GLN A 161 -4.72 1.83 9.19
C GLN A 161 -3.50 1.24 9.89
N VAL A 162 -3.40 1.37 11.21
CA VAL A 162 -2.34 0.76 12.02
C VAL A 162 -2.33 -0.76 11.84
N ASN A 163 -3.48 -1.42 12.03
CA ASN A 163 -3.59 -2.88 11.87
C ASN A 163 -3.17 -3.33 10.46
N ARG A 164 -3.64 -2.61 9.44
CA ARG A 164 -3.28 -2.90 8.03
C ARG A 164 -1.78 -2.79 7.78
N LEU A 165 -1.12 -1.79 8.36
CA LEU A 165 0.34 -1.61 8.23
C LEU A 165 1.12 -2.68 9.00
N VAL A 166 0.60 -3.14 10.14
CA VAL A 166 1.22 -4.24 10.89
C VAL A 166 1.10 -5.57 10.14
N ASP A 167 -0.07 -5.84 9.53
CA ASP A 167 -0.26 -7.02 8.70
C ASP A 167 0.63 -6.98 7.46
N HIS A 168 0.81 -5.80 6.86
CA HIS A 168 1.80 -5.57 5.82
C HIS A 168 3.23 -5.93 6.29
N MET A 169 3.68 -5.43 7.45
CA MET A 169 5.01 -5.75 7.99
C MET A 169 5.23 -7.26 8.14
N LYS A 170 4.20 -8.02 8.57
CA LYS A 170 4.28 -9.49 8.68
C LYS A 170 4.48 -10.16 7.31
N LEU A 171 3.77 -9.69 6.28
CA LEU A 171 3.92 -10.19 4.91
C LEU A 171 5.34 -9.90 4.38
N VAL A 172 5.84 -8.70 4.66
CA VAL A 172 7.17 -8.26 4.23
C VAL A 172 8.28 -9.09 4.89
N VAL A 173 8.22 -9.34 6.21
CA VAL A 173 9.16 -10.24 6.91
C VAL A 173 9.21 -11.61 6.26
N LYS A 174 8.03 -12.19 5.99
CA LYS A 174 7.91 -13.51 5.35
C LYS A 174 8.48 -13.51 3.93
N ALA A 175 8.14 -12.52 3.11
CA ALA A 175 8.54 -12.46 1.71
C ALA A 175 10.05 -12.24 1.51
N ASN A 176 10.67 -11.47 2.41
CA ASN A 176 12.08 -11.12 2.33
C ASN A 176 12.99 -12.03 3.16
N GLN A 177 12.42 -13.03 3.86
CA GLN A 177 13.15 -13.88 4.82
C GLN A 177 13.97 -13.04 5.84
N PHE A 178 13.45 -11.87 6.18
CA PHE A 178 14.13 -10.87 6.99
C PHE A 178 13.94 -11.19 8.48
N HIS A 179 15.02 -11.14 9.26
CA HIS A 179 14.98 -11.40 10.70
C HIS A 179 15.70 -10.27 11.44
N ASN A 180 15.01 -9.63 12.39
CA ASN A 180 15.56 -8.55 13.20
C ASN A 180 14.76 -8.42 14.49
N ASP A 181 15.38 -8.72 15.63
CA ASP A 181 14.72 -8.74 16.94
C ASP A 181 13.96 -7.45 17.27
N ASN A 182 14.50 -6.29 16.87
CA ASN A 182 13.83 -5.00 17.12
C ASN A 182 12.63 -4.77 16.20
N PHE A 183 12.66 -5.30 14.98
CA PHE A 183 11.54 -5.23 14.03
C PHE A 183 10.44 -6.20 14.46
N ASP A 184 10.82 -7.40 14.89
CA ASP A 184 9.89 -8.41 15.42
C ASP A 184 9.20 -7.90 16.69
N ALA A 185 9.96 -7.31 17.63
CA ALA A 185 9.41 -6.65 18.81
C ALA A 185 8.46 -5.49 18.45
N LEU A 186 8.71 -4.77 17.36
CA LEU A 186 7.82 -3.72 16.87
C LEU A 186 6.51 -4.32 16.34
N ILE A 187 6.55 -5.42 15.58
CA ILE A 187 5.35 -6.13 15.12
C ILE A 187 4.55 -6.64 16.32
N GLU A 188 5.19 -7.19 17.36
CA GLU A 188 4.50 -7.67 18.56
C GLU A 188 3.82 -6.52 19.32
N LYS A 189 4.54 -5.41 19.53
CA LYS A 189 4.02 -4.20 20.17
C LYS A 189 2.73 -3.71 19.51
N TRP A 190 2.71 -3.64 18.18
CA TRP A 190 1.59 -3.08 17.42
C TRP A 190 0.54 -4.12 17.00
N GLY A 191 0.92 -5.39 16.94
CA GLY A 191 0.05 -6.49 16.54
C GLY A 191 -0.98 -6.87 17.59
N GLY A 192 -0.66 -6.67 18.88
CA GLY A 192 -1.54 -6.94 20.01
C GLY A 192 -1.98 -8.41 20.12
N THR A 193 -1.76 -9.04 21.27
CA THR A 193 -2.59 -10.19 21.67
C THR A 193 -4.08 -9.82 21.55
N PRO A 194 -4.96 -10.69 21.03
CA PRO A 194 -6.36 -10.37 20.80
C PRO A 194 -7.00 -9.83 22.08
N SER A 195 -7.65 -8.67 21.98
CA SER A 195 -8.40 -8.05 23.08
C SER A 195 -9.59 -8.94 23.44
N THR A 196 -9.41 -9.90 24.35
CA THR A 196 -10.50 -10.46 25.15
C THR A 196 -10.80 -9.47 26.28
N LYS A 197 -11.52 -8.40 25.95
CA LYS A 197 -12.38 -7.72 26.92
C LYS A 197 -13.81 -7.84 26.41
N THR A 198 -14.44 -8.94 26.79
CA THR A 198 -15.89 -9.10 26.83
C THR A 198 -16.49 -7.88 27.54
N PRO A 199 -17.57 -7.26 27.04
CA PRO A 199 -18.25 -6.20 27.78
C PRO A 199 -18.82 -6.81 29.06
N THR A 200 -18.34 -6.35 30.21
CA THR A 200 -19.02 -6.64 31.48
C THR A 200 -20.38 -5.97 31.42
N THR A 201 -21.42 -6.78 31.25
CA THR A 201 -22.81 -6.36 31.42
C THR A 201 -22.98 -5.87 32.86
N THR A 202 -23.01 -4.56 33.06
CA THR A 202 -23.45 -3.98 34.33
C THR A 202 -24.95 -4.19 34.42
N THR A 203 -25.37 -5.24 35.11
CA THR A 203 -26.73 -5.35 35.67
C THR A 203 -26.91 -4.25 36.70
N VAL A 204 -27.74 -3.27 36.36
CA VAL A 204 -28.30 -2.31 37.30
C VAL A 204 -29.25 -3.08 38.22
N SER A 205 -29.00 -3.00 39.52
CA SER A 205 -29.91 -3.44 40.60
C SER A 205 -30.86 -2.32 40.96
#